data_AF-A0A1T4V1B1-F1
#
_entry.id   AF-A0A1T4V1B1-F1
#
_cell.length_a   1.000
_cell.length_b   1.000
_cell.length_c   1.000
_cell.angle_alpha   90.00
_cell.angle_beta   90.00
_cell.angle_gamma   90.00
#
_symmetry.space_group_name_H-M   'P 1'
#
loop_
_entity.id
_entity.type
_entity.pdbx_description
1 polymer ?
#
loop_
_entity_poly.entity_id
_entity_poly.type
_entity_poly.pdbx_seq_one_letter_code
_entity_poly.pdbx_strand_id
1 'polypeptide(L)'
;MDLPRNSVWAIKNSSLIDDGQYRLLDIMEDVESVILYPLLNTSTSVRPAAVSLEGFLELVLRCKAKKSKYELPAYLLADEESIPEDHIVRRDKNYNLIKGMVRPRFSRHSIAI
;
A
#
# COMPACT_ATOMS: atom_id res chain seq x y z
N MET A 1 -13.49 -11.36 -6.46
CA MET A 1 -12.14 -11.61 -5.94
C MET A 1 -11.80 -10.46 -5.01
N ASP A 2 -11.31 -10.73 -3.80
CA ASP A 2 -11.01 -9.66 -2.85
C ASP A 2 -9.60 -9.09 -3.09
N LEU A 3 -9.52 -7.78 -3.37
CA LEU A 3 -8.30 -7.01 -3.59
C LEU A 3 -8.09 -6.03 -2.42
N PRO A 4 -7.66 -6.53 -1.25
CA PRO A 4 -7.56 -5.68 -0.07
C PRO A 4 -6.46 -4.64 -0.27
N ARG A 5 -6.73 -3.42 0.18
CA ARG A 5 -5.76 -2.32 0.18
C ARG A 5 -4.49 -2.73 0.93
N ASN A 6 -3.33 -2.27 0.46
CA ASN A 6 -1.99 -2.60 0.94
C ASN A 6 -1.57 -4.07 0.76
N SER A 7 -2.36 -4.89 0.07
CA SER A 7 -1.90 -6.23 -0.32
C SER A 7 -0.70 -6.16 -1.25
N VAL A 8 0.18 -7.16 -1.13
CA VAL A 8 1.41 -7.24 -1.91
C VAL A 8 1.30 -8.34 -2.95
N TRP A 9 1.70 -8.04 -4.17
CA TRP A 9 1.56 -8.89 -5.34
C TRP A 9 2.91 -9.01 -6.06
N ALA A 10 3.31 -10.24 -6.34
CA ALA A 10 4.41 -10.54 -7.23
C ALA A 10 3.86 -10.68 -8.65
N ILE A 11 4.33 -9.83 -9.55
CA ILE A 11 3.92 -9.77 -10.95
C ILE A 11 5.08 -10.28 -11.80
N LYS A 12 4.80 -11.22 -12.70
CA LYS A 12 5.78 -11.79 -13.65
C LYS A 12 5.18 -11.94 -15.04
N ASN A 13 6.00 -11.78 -16.08
CA ASN A 13 5.63 -11.91 -17.48
C ASN A 13 4.38 -11.08 -17.86
N SER A 14 4.33 -9.85 -17.34
CA SER A 14 3.23 -8.91 -17.55
C SER A 14 3.50 -8.02 -18.76
N SER A 15 2.44 -7.68 -19.50
CA SER A 15 2.48 -6.67 -20.56
C SER A 15 2.09 -5.27 -20.08
N LEU A 16 1.56 -5.15 -18.85
CA LEU A 16 1.01 -3.91 -18.29
C LEU A 16 2.02 -3.15 -17.43
N ILE A 17 2.94 -3.86 -16.81
CA ILE A 17 3.91 -3.34 -15.85
C ILE A 17 5.09 -4.29 -15.78
N ASP A 18 6.27 -3.74 -15.46
CA ASP A 18 7.50 -4.51 -15.33
C ASP A 18 7.38 -5.60 -14.25
N ASP A 19 8.18 -6.64 -14.40
CA ASP A 19 8.25 -7.74 -13.44
C ASP A 19 8.80 -7.24 -12.10
N GLY A 20 8.15 -7.64 -11.01
CA GLY A 20 8.52 -7.16 -9.68
C GLY A 20 7.49 -7.44 -8.60
N GLN A 21 7.73 -6.84 -7.43
CA GLN A 21 6.82 -6.90 -6.30
C GLN A 21 6.17 -5.54 -6.08
N TYR A 22 4.85 -5.53 -6.03
CA TYR A 22 4.04 -4.33 -5.99
C TYR A 22 3.08 -4.35 -4.81
N ARG A 23 2.88 -3.19 -4.18
CA ARG A 23 1.82 -2.97 -3.20
C ARG A 23 0.63 -2.32 -3.88
N LEU A 24 -0.56 -2.88 -3.69
CA LEU A 24 -1.81 -2.27 -4.11
C LEU A 24 -2.13 -1.12 -3.15
N LEU A 25 -2.03 0.11 -3.63
CA LEU A 25 -2.31 1.30 -2.83
C LEU A 25 -3.78 1.69 -2.87
N ASP A 26 -4.40 1.55 -4.04
CA ASP A 26 -5.79 1.93 -4.23
C ASP A 26 -6.41 1.26 -5.46
N ILE A 27 -7.74 1.29 -5.51
CA ILE A 27 -8.55 0.92 -6.67
C ILE A 27 -9.44 2.12 -6.97
N MET A 28 -9.18 2.77 -8.10
CA MET A 28 -9.93 3.92 -8.58
C MET A 28 -11.04 3.41 -9.50
N GLU A 29 -12.24 3.22 -8.94
CA GLU A 29 -13.40 2.69 -9.67
C GLU A 29 -13.89 3.65 -10.77
N ASP A 30 -13.70 4.96 -10.59
CA ASP A 30 -14.10 6.01 -11.52
C ASP A 30 -13.35 5.98 -12.86
N VAL A 31 -12.10 5.53 -12.84
CA VAL A 31 -11.23 5.38 -14.02
C VAL A 31 -10.79 3.93 -14.23
N GLU A 32 -11.50 2.98 -13.60
CA GLU A 32 -11.27 1.53 -13.68
C GLU A 32 -9.79 1.14 -13.59
N SER A 33 -9.07 1.70 -12.62
CA SER A 33 -7.62 1.57 -12.51
C SER A 33 -7.17 1.10 -11.13
N VAL A 34 -6.11 0.29 -11.10
CA VAL A 34 -5.42 -0.15 -9.87
C VAL A 34 -4.11 0.60 -9.74
N ILE A 35 -3.87 1.17 -8.57
CA ILE A 35 -2.64 1.89 -8.25
C ILE A 35 -1.65 0.93 -7.58
N LEU A 36 -0.55 0.65 -8.28
CA LEU A 36 0.49 -0.27 -7.86
C LEU A 36 1.79 0.48 -7.54
N TYR A 37 2.36 0.23 -6.36
CA TYR A 37 3.63 0.80 -5.95
C TYR A 37 4.73 -0.27 -5.91
N PRO A 38 5.82 -0.13 -6.69
CA PRO A 38 6.92 -1.10 -6.68
C PRO A 38 7.69 -1.05 -5.35
N LEU A 39 7.93 -2.22 -4.75
CA LEU A 39 8.58 -2.36 -3.43
C LEU A 39 10.09 -2.67 -3.50
N LEU A 40 10.57 -3.23 -4.62
CA LEU A 40 11.96 -3.68 -4.77
C LEU A 40 12.84 -2.66 -5.52
N ASN A 41 12.30 -1.52 -5.90
CA ASN A 41 13.05 -0.53 -6.66
C ASN A 41 13.84 0.37 -5.69
N THR A 42 15.17 0.38 -5.85
CA THR A 42 16.12 1.08 -4.97
C THR A 42 16.29 2.56 -5.31
N SER A 43 15.58 3.05 -6.32
CA SER A 43 15.64 4.45 -6.73
C SER A 43 14.95 5.36 -5.70
N THR A 44 15.52 6.55 -5.46
CA THR A 44 15.01 7.53 -4.48
C THR A 44 13.66 8.17 -4.87
N SER A 45 13.24 8.03 -6.12
CA SER A 45 11.98 8.58 -6.65
C SER A 45 11.32 7.56 -7.55
N VAL A 46 10.48 6.70 -6.98
CA VAL A 46 9.69 5.73 -7.74
C VAL A 46 8.23 6.13 -7.68
N ARG A 47 7.64 6.35 -8.86
CA ARG A 47 6.23 6.71 -8.99
C ARG A 47 5.35 5.45 -8.92
N PRO A 48 4.20 5.51 -8.23
CA PRO A 48 3.16 4.50 -8.41
C PRO A 48 2.73 4.43 -9.88
N ALA A 49 2.46 3.22 -10.35
CA ALA A 49 1.89 2.98 -11.66
C ALA A 49 0.37 2.81 -11.54
N ALA A 50 -0.37 3.48 -12.42
CA ALA A 50 -1.79 3.20 -12.62
C ALA A 50 -1.91 2.21 -13.78
N VAL A 51 -2.52 1.05 -13.53
CA VAL A 51 -2.79 0.03 -14.55
C VAL A 51 -4.29 -0.22 -14.63
N SER A 52 -4.79 -0.69 -15.77
CA SER A 52 -6.22 -1.01 -15.89
C SER A 52 -6.61 -2.13 -14.93
N LEU A 53 -7.78 -1.98 -14.29
CA LEU A 53 -8.34 -2.96 -13.36
C LEU A 53 -8.60 -4.28 -14.07
N GLU A 54 -9.21 -4.24 -15.26
CA GLU A 54 -9.44 -5.44 -16.07
C GLU A 54 -8.13 -6.17 -16.39
N GLY A 55 -7.12 -5.41 -16.83
CA GLY A 55 -5.82 -5.98 -17.16
C GLY A 55 -5.14 -6.61 -15.94
N PHE A 56 -5.23 -5.95 -14.78
CA PHE A 56 -4.70 -6.51 -13.54
C PHE A 56 -5.42 -7.80 -13.12
N LEU A 57 -6.75 -7.83 -13.20
CA LEU A 57 -7.54 -9.03 -12.92
C LEU A 57 -7.19 -10.18 -13.88
N GLU A 58 -6.96 -9.87 -15.15
CA GLU A 58 -6.52 -10.85 -16.15
C GLU A 58 -5.16 -11.45 -15.80
N LEU A 59 -4.20 -10.63 -15.35
CA LEU A 59 -2.92 -11.14 -14.83
C LEU A 59 -3.10 -12.07 -13.62
N VAL A 60 -4.03 -11.75 -12.73
CA VAL A 60 -4.32 -12.59 -11.57
C VAL A 60 -4.95 -13.93 -11.99
N LEU A 61 -5.92 -13.90 -12.91
CA LEU A 61 -6.56 -15.09 -13.48
C LEU A 61 -5.56 -15.99 -14.19
N ARG A 62 -4.62 -15.40 -14.94
CA ARG A 62 -3.52 -16.11 -15.62
C ARG A 62 -2.38 -16.52 -14.69
N CYS A 63 -2.53 -16.34 -13.37
CA CYS A 63 -1.50 -16.65 -12.37
C CYS A 63 -0.17 -15.90 -12.58
N LYS A 64 -0.19 -14.79 -13.32
CA LYS A 64 0.96 -13.90 -13.54
C LYS A 64 1.13 -12.90 -12.40
N ALA A 65 0.04 -12.53 -11.73
CA ALA A 65 0.04 -11.79 -10.48
C ALA A 65 -0.38 -12.71 -9.33
N LYS A 66 0.49 -12.89 -8.34
CA LYS A 66 0.25 -13.74 -7.17
C LYS A 66 0.42 -12.96 -5.88
N LYS A 67 -0.45 -13.17 -4.89
CA LYS A 67 -0.26 -12.62 -3.54
C LYS A 67 1.11 -13.05 -3.00
N SER A 68 1.84 -12.10 -2.45
CA SER A 68 3.17 -12.30 -1.88
C SER A 68 3.26 -11.60 -0.53
N LYS A 69 4.27 -11.97 0.26
CA LYS A 69 4.59 -11.28 1.51
C LYS A 69 5.77 -10.34 1.26
N TYR A 70 5.73 -9.19 1.92
CA TYR A 70 6.85 -8.26 1.95
C TYR A 70 7.31 -8.17 3.39
N GLU A 71 8.54 -8.64 3.64
CA GLU A 71 9.18 -8.48 4.95
C GLU A 71 9.47 -6.99 5.15
N LEU A 72 8.89 -6.44 6.22
CA LEU A 72 9.14 -5.06 6.57
C LEU A 72 10.61 -4.93 7.00
N PRO A 73 11.31 -3.87 6.58
CA PRO A 73 12.65 -3.59 7.08
C PRO A 73 12.71 -3.62 8.61
N ALA A 74 13.82 -4.12 9.17
CA ALA A 74 13.97 -4.30 10.61
C ALA A 74 13.72 -3.02 11.43
N TYR A 75 14.02 -1.85 10.87
CA TYR A 75 13.76 -0.55 11.50
C TYR A 75 12.27 -0.16 11.57
N LEU A 76 11.39 -0.84 10.83
CA LEU A 76 9.93 -0.73 10.96
C LEU A 76 9.33 -1.81 11.86
N LEU A 77 10.14 -2.80 12.27
CA LEU A 77 9.80 -3.87 13.20
C LEU A 77 10.51 -3.66 14.55
N ALA A 78 10.78 -2.41 14.91
CA ALA A 78 11.30 -2.08 16.23
C ALA A 78 10.16 -2.20 17.24
N ASP A 79 10.41 -2.96 18.31
CA ASP A 79 9.53 -2.96 19.48
C ASP A 79 9.48 -1.54 20.06
N GLU A 80 8.34 -1.11 20.58
CA GLU A 80 8.18 0.26 21.09
C GLU A 80 9.17 0.55 22.24
N GLU A 81 9.53 -0.48 23.01
CA GLU A 81 10.53 -0.39 24.08
C GLU A 81 11.96 -0.20 23.56
N SER A 82 12.20 -0.52 22.28
CA SER A 82 13.52 -0.43 21.64
C SER A 82 13.78 0.89 20.89
N ILE A 83 12.76 1.74 20.76
CA ILE A 83 12.86 3.02 20.03
C ILE A 83 13.38 4.11 21.00
N PRO A 84 14.46 4.84 20.66
CA PRO A 84 14.92 5.95 21.49
C PRO A 84 13.83 7.03 21.67
N GLU A 85 13.71 7.58 22.86
CA GLU A 85 12.64 8.53 23.23
C GLU A 85 12.58 9.75 22.29
N ASP A 86 13.73 10.28 21.85
CA ASP A 86 13.80 11.37 20.87
C ASP A 86 13.10 11.06 19.54
N HIS A 87 13.19 9.81 19.09
CA HIS A 87 12.54 9.36 17.85
C HIS A 87 11.03 9.21 18.05
N ILE A 88 10.59 8.78 19.24
CA ILE A 88 9.16 8.70 19.61
C ILE A 88 8.55 10.10 19.64
N VAL A 89 9.19 11.05 20.32
CA VAL A 89 8.71 12.44 20.41
C VAL A 89 8.58 13.07 19.02
N ARG A 90 9.57 12.85 18.14
CA ARG A 90 9.53 13.33 16.75
C ARG A 90 8.41 12.67 15.94
N ARG A 91 8.23 11.35 16.07
CA ARG A 91 7.14 10.59 15.45
C ARG A 91 5.78 11.17 15.84
N ASP A 92 5.54 11.31 17.14
CA ASP A 92 4.25 11.73 17.68
C ASP A 92 3.94 13.19 17.34
N LYS A 93 4.95 14.06 17.34
CA LYS A 93 4.83 15.43 16.83
C LYS A 93 4.37 15.44 15.37
N ASN A 94 5.04 14.67 14.51
CA ASN A 94 4.70 14.59 13.09
C ASN A 94 3.31 13.98 12.85
N TYR A 95 2.98 12.91 13.56
CA TYR A 95 1.65 12.29 13.48
C TYR A 95 0.55 13.27 13.89
N ASN A 96 0.77 14.05 14.95
CA ASN A 96 -0.19 15.06 15.40
C ASN A 96 -0.48 16.14 14.34
N LEU A 97 0.45 16.43 13.44
CA LEU A 97 0.23 17.37 12.34
C LEU A 97 -0.68 16.79 11.25
N ILE A 98 -0.64 15.48 11.01
CA ILE A 98 -1.37 14.82 9.92
C ILE A 98 -2.57 13.98 10.38
N LYS A 99 -2.79 13.81 11.69
CA LYS A 99 -3.83 12.92 12.25
C LYS A 99 -5.24 13.21 11.73
N GLY A 100 -5.53 14.47 11.40
CA GLY A 100 -6.82 14.89 10.83
C GLY A 100 -7.04 14.45 9.39
N MET A 101 -5.97 14.12 8.66
CA MET A 101 -6.02 13.57 7.31
C MET A 101 -5.97 12.04 7.30
N VAL A 102 -5.28 11.45 8.28
CA VAL A 102 -5.13 9.98 8.41
C VAL A 102 -6.45 9.31 8.83
N ARG A 103 -7.28 10.00 9.62
CA ARG A 103 -8.64 9.51 9.92
C ARG A 103 -9.61 9.94 8.83
N PRO A 104 -10.22 9.02 8.07
CA PRO A 104 -11.24 9.39 7.10
C PRO A 104 -12.43 10.03 7.82
N ARG A 105 -12.96 11.11 7.24
CA ARG A 105 -14.16 11.80 7.69
C ARG A 105 -15.41 11.04 7.21
N PHE A 106 -15.65 9.85 7.72
CA PHE A 106 -16.92 9.11 7.55
C PHE A 106 -17.17 8.32 8.86
N SER A 107 -18.28 8.41 9.59
CA SER A 107 -19.61 8.95 9.35
C SER A 107 -20.23 9.37 10.70
N ARG A 108 -21.02 10.46 10.68
CA ARG A 108 -21.95 10.79 11.77
C ARG A 108 -23.00 9.68 11.87
N HIS A 109 -22.85 8.76 12.81
CA HIS A 109 -23.98 8.13 13.48
C HIS A 109 -23.62 7.99 14.94
N SER A 110 -24.04 8.99 15.72
CA SER A 110 -24.29 8.80 17.14
C SER A 110 -25.29 7.65 17.27
N ILE A 111 -24.79 6.46 17.59
CA ILE A 111 -25.64 5.46 18.23
C ILE A 111 -25.69 5.90 19.68
N ALA A 112 -26.83 6.46 20.06
CA ALA A 112 -27.19 6.64 21.45
C ALA A 112 -27.25 5.26 22.11
N ILE A 113 -26.59 5.13 23.26
CA ILE A 113 -26.94 4.20 24.32
C ILE A 113 -26.97 5.02 25.60
#